data_AF-A0A8T2FKI4-F1
#
_entry.id   AF-A0A8T2FKI4-F1
#
_cell.length_a   1.000
_cell.length_b   1.000
_cell.length_c   1.000
_cell.angle_alpha   90.00
_cell.angle_beta   90.00
_cell.angle_gamma   90.00
#
_symmetry.space_group_name_H-M   'P 1'
#
loop_
_entity.id
_entity.type
_entity.pdbx_description
1 polymer ?
#
loop_
_entity_poly.entity_id
_entity_poly.type
_entity_poly.pdbx_seq_one_letter_code
_entity_poly.pdbx_strand_id
1 'polypeptide(L)'
;MEAAAAADSSIPRDKDFGKFQFGCEHYKRRCKIRAPCCNLIFPCRHCHNDSANSLPDPKERHDLVRQNVKQVVCSICQTEQEVAKVCSNCGVNMGEYFCDICKFFDDDISKEQFHCDDCGICRVGGRDKFFHCQNCGACYGMGLRDKHSCIENSTKNSCPVCYEYLFDSVKAAHVMKCGHTMHMDCFEQMINENQYRCPICAKSMVDMSPSWHLLDFEISATEMPVEYKFEKMSAGFNSLQ
;
A
#
# COMPACT_ATOMS: atom_id res chain seq x y z
N MET A 1 2.47 -31.37 -34.69
CA MET A 1 1.03 -31.40 -34.33
C MET A 1 0.95 -31.97 -32.93
N GLU A 2 1.11 -31.13 -31.91
CA GLU A 2 0.89 -31.52 -30.52
C GLU A 2 -0.60 -31.45 -30.22
N ALA A 3 -1.14 -32.57 -29.74
CA ALA A 3 -2.53 -32.69 -29.35
C ALA A 3 -2.76 -31.83 -28.10
N ALA A 4 -3.49 -30.72 -28.26
CA ALA A 4 -4.10 -30.03 -27.15
C ALA A 4 -5.12 -31.00 -26.53
N ALA A 5 -4.81 -31.52 -25.34
CA ALA A 5 -5.77 -32.24 -24.53
C ALA A 5 -6.93 -31.28 -24.22
N ALA A 6 -8.06 -31.49 -24.88
CA ALA A 6 -9.31 -30.82 -24.55
C ALA A 6 -9.62 -31.16 -23.08
N ALA A 7 -9.50 -30.16 -22.21
CA ALA A 7 -9.90 -30.28 -20.83
C ALA A 7 -11.41 -30.61 -20.82
N ASP A 8 -11.74 -31.80 -20.34
CA ASP A 8 -13.13 -32.23 -20.16
C ASP A 8 -13.87 -31.18 -19.32
N SER A 9 -14.74 -30.44 -20.01
CA SER A 9 -15.29 -29.16 -19.60
C SER A 9 -16.64 -29.30 -18.91
N SER A 10 -17.07 -30.53 -18.57
CA SER A 10 -18.45 -30.79 -18.15
C SER A 10 -18.62 -31.58 -16.85
N ILE A 11 -17.53 -32.07 -16.24
CA ILE A 11 -17.62 -32.84 -14.99
C ILE A 11 -17.60 -31.88 -13.79
N PRO A 12 -18.63 -31.89 -12.92
CA PRO A 12 -18.60 -31.20 -11.64
C PRO A 12 -17.39 -31.67 -10.85
N ARG A 13 -16.50 -30.75 -10.50
CA ARG A 13 -15.31 -31.05 -9.70
C ARG A 13 -15.59 -30.73 -8.24
N ASP A 14 -14.85 -31.39 -7.37
CA ASP A 14 -14.80 -31.02 -5.96
C ASP A 14 -14.47 -29.52 -5.81
N LYS A 15 -15.11 -28.84 -4.85
CA LYS A 15 -14.94 -27.39 -4.65
C LYS A 15 -13.49 -27.01 -4.38
N ASP A 16 -12.73 -27.89 -3.73
CA ASP A 16 -11.33 -27.70 -3.37
C ASP A 16 -10.35 -28.19 -4.44
N PHE A 17 -10.84 -28.67 -5.59
CA PHE A 17 -9.98 -29.09 -6.68
C PHE A 17 -9.02 -27.97 -7.09
N GLY A 18 -7.72 -28.27 -7.15
CA GLY A 18 -6.68 -27.32 -7.52
C GLY A 18 -6.33 -26.27 -6.46
N LYS A 19 -6.83 -26.38 -5.22
CA LYS A 19 -6.50 -25.45 -4.13
C LYS A 19 -4.99 -25.34 -3.95
N PHE A 20 -4.46 -24.12 -3.82
CA PHE A 20 -3.02 -23.82 -3.72
C PHE A 20 -2.13 -24.21 -4.92
N GLN A 21 -2.68 -24.85 -5.97
CA GLN A 21 -1.91 -25.28 -7.15
C GLN A 21 -1.82 -24.19 -8.23
N PHE A 22 -2.68 -23.18 -8.16
CA PHE A 22 -2.78 -22.10 -9.15
C PHE A 22 -2.57 -20.72 -8.52
N GLY A 23 -2.31 -19.73 -9.37
CA GLY A 23 -2.13 -18.34 -8.98
C GLY A 23 -0.77 -17.82 -9.42
N CYS A 24 -0.19 -16.95 -8.61
CA CYS A 24 1.13 -16.36 -8.83
C CYS A 24 1.88 -16.25 -7.48
N GLU A 25 3.00 -15.53 -7.47
CA GLU A 25 3.73 -15.19 -6.24
C GLU A 25 2.94 -14.24 -5.33
N HIS A 26 2.11 -13.36 -5.90
CA HIS A 26 1.30 -12.42 -5.12
C HIS A 26 0.15 -13.10 -4.36
N TYR A 27 -0.65 -13.92 -5.07
CA TYR A 27 -1.86 -14.55 -4.54
C TYR A 27 -2.04 -15.97 -5.08
N LYS A 28 -2.50 -16.88 -4.22
CA LYS A 28 -2.88 -18.24 -4.61
C LYS A 28 -4.34 -18.23 -4.97
N ARG A 29 -4.70 -18.58 -6.20
CA ARG A 29 -6.09 -18.51 -6.68
C ARG A 29 -6.29 -19.33 -7.93
N ARG A 30 -7.51 -19.84 -8.10
CA ARG A 30 -7.91 -20.73 -9.19
C ARG A 30 -8.59 -19.98 -10.34
N CYS A 31 -8.33 -18.68 -10.48
CA CYS A 31 -8.79 -17.86 -11.59
C CYS A 31 -7.78 -16.78 -12.03
N LYS A 32 -7.91 -16.35 -13.28
CA LYS A 32 -7.23 -15.19 -13.87
C LYS A 32 -8.24 -14.07 -14.08
N ILE A 33 -7.78 -12.83 -14.13
CA ILE A 33 -8.64 -11.66 -14.40
C ILE A 33 -8.52 -11.25 -15.86
N ARG A 34 -9.62 -10.83 -16.49
CA ARG A 34 -9.56 -10.05 -17.72
C ARG A 34 -9.45 -8.57 -17.36
N ALA A 35 -8.33 -7.97 -17.73
CA ALA A 35 -8.06 -6.57 -17.45
C ALA A 35 -8.94 -5.67 -18.35
N PRO A 36 -9.83 -4.83 -17.81
CA PRO A 36 -10.75 -4.03 -18.63
C PRO A 36 -10.04 -2.90 -19.40
N CYS A 37 -8.85 -2.50 -18.97
CA CYS A 37 -8.05 -1.44 -19.60
C CYS A 37 -7.41 -1.88 -20.93
N CYS A 38 -6.98 -3.13 -21.04
CA CYS A 38 -6.24 -3.65 -22.20
C CYS A 38 -6.82 -4.95 -22.78
N ASN A 39 -7.88 -5.50 -22.16
CA ASN A 39 -8.52 -6.78 -22.48
C ASN A 39 -7.61 -8.02 -22.42
N LEU A 40 -6.42 -7.89 -21.85
CA LEU A 40 -5.48 -8.99 -21.64
C LEU A 40 -5.81 -9.77 -20.36
N ILE A 41 -5.36 -11.01 -20.29
CA ILE A 41 -5.64 -11.92 -19.17
C ILE A 41 -4.40 -12.01 -18.28
N PHE A 42 -4.57 -11.73 -16.98
CA PHE A 42 -3.48 -11.76 -16.02
C PHE A 42 -3.77 -12.62 -14.79
N PRO A 43 -2.74 -13.27 -14.20
CA PRO A 43 -2.89 -14.02 -12.97
C PRO A 43 -3.30 -13.18 -11.78
N CYS A 44 -3.07 -11.87 -11.71
CA CYS A 44 -3.58 -10.91 -10.72
C CYS A 44 -3.35 -9.45 -11.14
N ARG A 45 -3.84 -8.49 -10.34
CA ARG A 45 -3.65 -7.06 -10.60
C ARG A 45 -2.18 -6.65 -10.56
N HIS A 46 -1.39 -7.24 -9.67
CA HIS A 46 0.03 -6.90 -9.53
C HIS A 46 0.79 -7.39 -10.76
N CYS A 47 0.60 -8.65 -11.16
CA CYS A 47 1.16 -9.16 -12.41
C CYS A 47 0.74 -8.33 -13.65
N HIS A 48 -0.48 -7.79 -13.67
CA HIS A 48 -0.87 -6.84 -14.72
C HIS A 48 -0.04 -5.56 -14.64
N ASN A 49 -0.02 -4.89 -13.49
CA ASN A 49 0.66 -3.60 -13.33
C ASN A 49 2.17 -3.72 -13.55
N ASP A 50 2.80 -4.81 -13.10
CA ASP A 50 4.21 -5.08 -13.35
C ASP A 50 4.49 -5.19 -14.85
N SER A 51 3.63 -5.91 -15.59
CA SER A 51 3.74 -6.05 -17.04
C SER A 51 3.45 -4.74 -17.78
N ALA A 52 2.38 -4.03 -17.41
CA ALA A 52 1.95 -2.80 -18.06
C ALA A 52 2.92 -1.64 -17.81
N ASN A 53 3.46 -1.53 -16.60
CA ASN A 53 4.42 -0.47 -16.25
C ASN A 53 5.84 -0.75 -16.76
N SER A 54 6.13 -1.98 -17.17
CA SER A 54 7.38 -2.36 -17.84
C SER A 54 7.37 -2.09 -19.36
N LEU A 55 6.26 -1.57 -19.92
CA LEU A 55 6.18 -1.29 -21.35
C LEU A 55 7.16 -0.17 -21.79
N PRO A 56 7.73 -0.29 -23.01
CA PRO A 56 8.70 0.70 -23.51
C PRO A 56 8.09 2.09 -23.67
N ASP A 57 6.86 2.16 -24.21
CA ASP A 57 6.15 3.42 -24.39
C ASP A 57 5.52 3.85 -23.06
N PRO A 58 5.95 4.98 -22.46
CA PRO A 58 5.35 5.51 -21.24
C PRO A 58 3.86 5.81 -21.36
N LYS A 59 3.34 6.07 -22.57
CA LYS A 59 1.91 6.35 -22.80
C LYS A 59 1.03 5.12 -22.67
N GLU A 60 1.61 3.93 -22.83
CA GLU A 60 0.90 2.66 -22.68
C GLU A 60 0.97 2.11 -21.26
N ARG A 61 1.78 2.72 -20.37
CA ARG A 61 1.87 2.33 -18.96
C ARG A 61 0.59 2.72 -18.23
N HIS A 62 0.03 1.78 -17.50
CA HIS A 62 -1.20 2.00 -16.75
C HIS A 62 -1.38 0.94 -15.67
N ASP A 63 -2.11 1.34 -14.63
CA ASP A 63 -2.51 0.45 -13.55
C ASP A 63 -3.95 -0.05 -13.75
N LEU A 64 -4.17 -1.31 -13.37
CA LEU A 64 -5.49 -1.90 -13.34
C LEU A 64 -6.29 -1.37 -12.14
N VAL A 65 -7.45 -0.78 -12.44
CA VAL A 65 -8.43 -0.38 -11.44
C VAL A 65 -9.26 -1.62 -11.04
N ARG A 66 -9.04 -2.12 -9.82
CA ARG A 66 -9.64 -3.37 -9.31
C ARG A 66 -11.17 -3.45 -9.42
N GLN A 67 -11.86 -2.33 -9.21
CA GLN A 67 -13.34 -2.27 -9.23
C GLN A 67 -13.91 -2.45 -10.64
N ASN A 68 -13.12 -2.19 -11.69
CA ASN A 68 -13.59 -2.28 -13.07
C ASN A 68 -13.52 -3.70 -13.63
N VAL A 69 -12.93 -4.65 -12.90
CA VAL A 69 -12.85 -6.05 -13.32
C VAL A 69 -14.24 -6.69 -13.24
N LYS A 70 -14.78 -7.06 -14.40
CA LYS A 70 -16.08 -7.74 -14.52
C LYS A 70 -15.97 -9.22 -14.83
N GLN A 71 -14.88 -9.61 -15.48
CA GLN A 71 -14.70 -10.97 -16.01
C GLN A 71 -13.46 -11.66 -15.45
N VAL A 72 -13.62 -12.95 -15.20
CA VAL A 72 -12.57 -13.87 -14.74
C VAL A 72 -12.57 -15.14 -15.59
N VAL A 73 -11.40 -15.75 -15.69
CA VAL A 73 -11.20 -17.01 -16.41
C VAL A 73 -10.79 -18.08 -15.41
N CYS A 74 -11.51 -19.19 -15.36
CA CYS A 74 -11.20 -20.32 -14.48
C CYS A 74 -9.85 -20.94 -14.88
N SER A 75 -8.91 -21.07 -13.93
CA SER A 75 -7.61 -21.69 -14.21
C SER A 75 -7.70 -23.19 -14.46
N ILE A 76 -8.82 -23.83 -14.08
CA ILE A 76 -9.01 -25.28 -14.12
C ILE A 76 -9.69 -25.72 -15.42
N CYS A 77 -10.83 -25.11 -15.77
CA CYS A 77 -11.59 -25.47 -16.97
C CYS A 77 -11.54 -24.42 -18.09
N GLN A 78 -10.83 -23.31 -17.89
CA GLN A 78 -10.72 -22.19 -18.84
C GLN A 78 -12.04 -21.50 -19.19
N THR A 79 -13.13 -21.77 -18.46
CA THR A 79 -14.38 -21.02 -18.63
C THR A 79 -14.18 -19.57 -18.23
N GLU A 80 -14.55 -18.69 -19.15
CA GLU A 80 -14.69 -17.27 -18.92
C GLU A 80 -16.10 -16.95 -18.42
N GLN A 81 -16.19 -16.14 -17.38
CA GLN A 81 -17.44 -15.82 -16.70
C GLN A 81 -17.37 -14.46 -15.99
N GLU A 82 -18.53 -13.96 -15.59
CA GLU A 82 -18.61 -12.83 -14.67
C GLU A 82 -17.97 -13.18 -13.32
N VAL A 83 -17.46 -12.16 -12.63
CA VAL A 83 -16.81 -12.32 -11.33
C VAL A 83 -17.78 -12.98 -10.35
N ALA A 84 -17.39 -14.16 -9.90
CA ALA A 84 -18.08 -14.92 -8.87
C ALA A 84 -17.06 -15.77 -8.11
N LYS A 85 -17.38 -16.14 -6.88
CA LYS A 85 -16.54 -17.02 -6.05
C LYS A 85 -16.35 -18.41 -6.66
N VAL A 86 -17.36 -18.92 -7.35
CA VAL A 86 -17.42 -20.31 -7.85
C VAL A 86 -17.48 -20.30 -9.36
N CYS A 87 -16.80 -21.27 -9.98
CA CYS A 87 -16.89 -21.46 -11.41
C CYS A 87 -18.28 -21.94 -11.84
N SER A 88 -18.89 -21.26 -12.80
CA SER A 88 -20.22 -21.60 -13.31
C SER A 88 -20.25 -22.92 -14.09
N ASN A 89 -19.10 -23.37 -14.59
CA ASN A 89 -18.98 -24.56 -15.40
C ASN A 89 -18.51 -25.78 -14.58
N CYS A 90 -17.32 -25.72 -13.97
CA CYS A 90 -16.77 -26.87 -13.24
C CYS A 90 -17.07 -26.89 -11.73
N GLY A 91 -17.71 -25.87 -11.18
CA GLY A 91 -18.17 -25.83 -9.77
C GLY A 91 -17.08 -25.60 -8.71
N VAL A 92 -15.81 -25.43 -9.12
CA VAL A 92 -14.68 -25.21 -8.20
C VAL A 92 -14.76 -23.85 -7.53
N ASN A 93 -14.31 -23.78 -6.27
CA ASN A 93 -14.09 -22.52 -5.59
C ASN A 93 -12.85 -21.83 -6.21
N MET A 94 -12.96 -20.57 -6.63
CA MET A 94 -11.85 -19.83 -7.25
C MET A 94 -10.90 -19.19 -6.24
N GLY A 95 -11.34 -19.05 -4.98
CA GLY A 95 -10.59 -18.47 -3.87
C GLY A 95 -11.26 -18.79 -2.54
N GLU A 96 -10.50 -19.24 -1.55
CA GLU A 96 -11.06 -19.48 -0.20
C GLU A 96 -11.62 -18.20 0.41
N TYR A 97 -10.79 -17.15 0.40
CA TYR A 97 -11.21 -15.77 0.60
C TYR A 97 -11.63 -15.16 -0.73
N PHE A 98 -12.83 -14.59 -0.76
CA PHE A 98 -13.37 -13.85 -1.89
C PHE A 98 -13.98 -12.55 -1.39
N CYS A 99 -13.61 -11.44 -2.00
CA CYS A 99 -14.24 -10.14 -1.79
C CYS A 99 -14.81 -9.63 -3.10
N ASP A 100 -16.13 -9.53 -3.17
CA ASP A 100 -16.82 -9.06 -4.38
C ASP A 100 -16.57 -7.57 -4.64
N ILE A 101 -16.48 -6.75 -3.59
CA ILE A 101 -16.24 -5.30 -3.72
C ILE A 101 -14.86 -5.04 -4.34
N CYS A 102 -13.83 -5.77 -3.90
CA CYS A 102 -12.47 -5.63 -4.41
C CYS A 102 -12.15 -6.54 -5.59
N LYS A 103 -13.07 -7.43 -6.00
CA LYS A 103 -12.87 -8.49 -6.99
C LYS A 103 -11.61 -9.32 -6.68
N PHE A 104 -11.41 -9.63 -5.40
CA PHE A 104 -10.20 -10.22 -4.84
C PHE A 104 -10.40 -11.68 -4.44
N PHE A 105 -9.39 -12.52 -4.72
CA PHE A 105 -9.40 -13.96 -4.52
C PHE A 105 -8.05 -14.39 -3.94
N ASP A 106 -8.07 -15.14 -2.84
CA ASP A 106 -6.87 -15.79 -2.28
C ASP A 106 -7.27 -17.11 -1.59
N ASP A 107 -6.53 -18.19 -1.87
CA ASP A 107 -6.68 -19.49 -1.20
C ASP A 107 -5.99 -19.48 0.17
N ASP A 108 -5.00 -18.60 0.35
CA ASP A 108 -4.23 -18.51 1.58
C ASP A 108 -4.95 -17.67 2.64
N ILE A 109 -5.86 -18.30 3.38
CA ILE A 109 -6.59 -17.66 4.49
C ILE A 109 -5.75 -17.42 5.74
N SER A 110 -4.51 -17.93 5.79
CA SER A 110 -3.63 -17.73 6.96
C SER A 110 -3.23 -16.26 7.15
N LYS A 111 -3.35 -15.44 6.10
CA LYS A 111 -3.11 -13.99 6.15
C LYS A 111 -4.25 -13.22 6.82
N GLU A 112 -5.35 -13.89 7.18
CA GLU A 112 -6.50 -13.30 7.86
C GLU A 112 -7.02 -12.05 7.11
N GLN A 113 -7.27 -12.18 5.81
CA GLN A 113 -7.72 -11.05 4.98
C GLN A 113 -9.12 -10.60 5.40
N PHE A 114 -9.36 -9.29 5.36
CA PHE A 114 -10.69 -8.72 5.61
C PHE A 114 -10.91 -7.46 4.79
N HIS A 115 -12.15 -7.19 4.40
CA HIS A 115 -12.52 -5.95 3.73
C HIS A 115 -12.85 -4.87 4.76
N CYS A 116 -12.28 -3.68 4.59
CA CYS A 116 -12.70 -2.49 5.33
C CYS A 116 -13.60 -1.64 4.43
N ASP A 117 -14.88 -1.52 4.79
CA ASP A 117 -15.87 -0.79 4.00
C ASP A 117 -15.54 0.71 3.91
N ASP A 118 -15.05 1.31 5.00
CA ASP A 118 -14.66 2.73 5.04
C ASP A 118 -13.47 3.04 4.12
N CYS A 119 -12.51 2.11 4.01
CA CYS A 119 -11.39 2.27 3.08
C CYS A 119 -11.70 1.76 1.67
N GLY A 120 -12.72 0.93 1.49
CA GLY A 120 -13.03 0.27 0.22
C GLY A 120 -11.96 -0.72 -0.27
N ILE A 121 -11.12 -1.25 0.63
CA ILE A 121 -10.02 -2.18 0.29
C ILE A 121 -9.90 -3.34 1.27
N CYS A 122 -9.41 -4.48 0.78
CA CYS A 122 -9.00 -5.60 1.61
C CYS A 122 -7.65 -5.32 2.29
N ARG A 123 -7.59 -5.57 3.60
CA ARG A 123 -6.38 -5.56 4.43
C ARG A 123 -6.06 -6.99 4.87
N VAL A 124 -4.86 -7.19 5.41
CA VAL A 124 -4.36 -8.48 5.92
C VAL A 124 -3.99 -8.35 7.40
N GLY A 125 -4.06 -9.45 8.15
CA GLY A 125 -3.71 -9.51 9.57
C GLY A 125 -4.89 -9.56 10.55
N GLY A 126 -6.11 -9.78 10.06
CA GLY A 126 -7.30 -10.05 10.86
C GLY A 126 -8.06 -8.79 11.27
N ARG A 127 -9.39 -8.83 11.17
CA ARG A 127 -10.25 -7.67 11.48
C ARG A 127 -10.06 -7.16 12.91
N ASP A 128 -9.84 -8.07 13.86
CA ASP A 128 -9.76 -7.74 15.29
C ASP A 128 -8.46 -7.02 15.67
N LYS A 129 -7.43 -7.09 14.83
CA LYS A 129 -6.14 -6.42 15.06
C LYS A 129 -6.08 -5.02 14.47
N PHE A 130 -7.11 -4.60 13.75
CA PHE A 130 -7.14 -3.30 13.07
C PHE A 130 -8.39 -2.51 13.45
N PHE A 131 -8.26 -1.19 13.44
CA PHE A 131 -9.39 -0.27 13.51
C PHE A 131 -9.27 0.77 12.40
N HIS A 132 -10.42 1.21 11.88
CA HIS A 132 -10.48 2.36 10.99
C HIS A 132 -10.59 3.64 11.81
N CYS A 133 -9.69 4.60 11.58
CA CYS A 133 -9.79 5.93 12.14
C CYS A 133 -10.51 6.84 11.14
N GLN A 134 -11.75 7.23 11.45
CA GLN A 134 -12.58 8.04 10.56
C GLN A 134 -11.95 9.41 10.25
N ASN A 135 -11.29 10.01 11.24
CA ASN A 135 -10.68 11.32 11.07
C ASN A 135 -9.42 11.25 10.17
N CYS A 136 -8.61 10.19 10.30
CA CYS A 136 -7.47 9.96 9.39
C CYS A 136 -7.89 9.43 8.01
N GLY A 137 -9.04 8.75 7.93
CA GLY A 137 -9.46 7.99 6.75
C GLY A 137 -8.61 6.74 6.48
N ALA A 138 -8.03 6.12 7.52
CA ALA A 138 -7.06 5.03 7.39
C ALA A 138 -7.24 3.92 8.44
N CYS A 139 -6.88 2.69 8.06
CA CYS A 139 -6.82 1.55 8.98
C CYS A 139 -5.46 1.48 9.67
N TYR A 140 -5.47 1.41 11.00
CA TYR A 140 -4.29 1.22 11.83
C TYR A 140 -4.42 -0.05 12.67
N GLY A 141 -3.28 -0.60 13.09
CA GLY A 141 -3.27 -1.67 14.08
C GLY A 141 -3.78 -1.18 15.43
N MET A 142 -4.45 -2.04 16.20
CA MET A 142 -5.07 -1.71 17.50
C MET A 142 -4.11 -1.06 18.51
N GLY A 143 -2.80 -1.33 18.40
CA GLY A 143 -1.78 -0.69 19.25
C GLY A 143 -1.67 0.84 19.07
N LEU A 144 -2.11 1.38 17.93
CA LEU A 144 -2.11 2.82 17.64
C LEU A 144 -3.43 3.53 18.01
N ARG A 145 -4.39 2.80 18.58
CA ARG A 145 -5.64 3.38 19.05
C ARG A 145 -5.33 4.45 20.11
N ASP A 146 -5.83 5.66 19.88
CA ASP A 146 -5.66 6.85 20.72
C ASP A 146 -4.21 7.34 20.95
N LYS A 147 -3.23 6.74 20.24
CA LYS A 147 -1.80 7.10 20.35
C LYS A 147 -1.22 7.72 19.09
N HIS A 148 -1.91 7.62 17.95
CA HIS A 148 -1.43 8.19 16.70
C HIS A 148 -1.75 9.68 16.62
N SER A 149 -0.82 10.47 16.07
CA SER A 149 -1.08 11.86 15.69
C SER A 149 -2.12 11.90 14.59
N CYS A 150 -3.37 12.08 14.98
CA CYS A 150 -4.53 12.04 14.10
C CYS A 150 -4.60 13.34 13.29
N ILE A 151 -4.12 13.28 12.04
CA ILE A 151 -4.23 14.38 11.07
C ILE A 151 -5.20 13.97 9.98
N GLU A 152 -6.10 14.89 9.64
CA GLU A 152 -7.15 14.66 8.66
C GLU A 152 -6.57 14.25 7.30
N ASN A 153 -7.08 13.15 6.73
CA ASN A 153 -6.71 12.62 5.41
C ASN A 153 -5.19 12.41 5.19
N SER A 154 -4.42 12.18 6.25
CA SER A 154 -2.95 12.08 6.18
C SER A 154 -2.48 11.14 5.06
N THR A 155 -3.11 9.97 4.92
CA THR A 155 -2.71 8.94 3.94
C THR A 155 -3.28 9.11 2.52
N LYS A 156 -4.20 10.05 2.28
CA LYS A 156 -4.80 10.28 0.95
C LYS A 156 -3.99 11.27 0.11
N ASN A 157 -2.68 11.27 0.28
CA ASN A 157 -1.75 12.15 -0.42
C ASN A 157 -0.71 11.34 -1.18
N SER A 158 -0.07 11.96 -2.17
CA SER A 158 1.10 11.39 -2.82
C SER A 158 2.34 11.54 -1.95
N CYS A 159 3.24 10.57 -2.02
CA CYS A 159 4.54 10.66 -1.38
C CYS A 159 5.28 11.90 -1.88
N PRO A 160 5.78 12.80 -1.01
CA PRO A 160 6.46 14.03 -1.44
C PRO A 160 7.82 13.79 -2.13
N VAL A 161 8.34 12.56 -2.06
CA VAL A 161 9.64 12.19 -2.63
C VAL A 161 9.47 11.51 -3.99
N CYS A 162 8.69 10.44 -4.07
CA CYS A 162 8.51 9.67 -5.31
C CYS A 162 7.21 10.01 -6.07
N TYR A 163 6.35 10.87 -5.51
CA TYR A 163 5.07 11.29 -6.10
C TYR A 163 4.05 10.18 -6.37
N GLU A 164 4.34 8.94 -5.96
CA GLU A 164 3.40 7.82 -5.96
C GLU A 164 2.31 8.01 -4.90
N TYR A 165 1.09 7.59 -5.21
CA TYR A 165 -0.04 7.70 -4.29
C TYR A 165 0.08 6.72 -3.12
N LEU A 166 0.13 7.23 -1.88
CA LEU A 166 0.42 6.43 -0.69
C LEU A 166 -0.64 5.37 -0.38
N PHE A 167 -1.90 5.65 -0.73
CA PHE A 167 -3.01 4.75 -0.41
C PHE A 167 -3.04 3.49 -1.29
N ASP A 168 -2.66 3.61 -2.57
CA ASP A 168 -2.69 2.50 -3.53
C ASP A 168 -1.36 1.74 -3.59
N SER A 169 -0.29 2.33 -3.07
CA SER A 169 1.02 1.70 -2.97
C SER A 169 1.02 0.50 -2.03
N VAL A 170 1.81 -0.51 -2.40
CA VAL A 170 2.11 -1.67 -1.53
C VAL A 170 3.23 -1.37 -0.53
N LYS A 171 3.98 -0.28 -0.74
CA LYS A 171 5.09 0.12 0.14
C LYS A 171 4.53 0.61 1.48
N ALA A 172 5.23 0.30 2.57
CA ALA A 172 4.84 0.77 3.89
C ALA A 172 4.86 2.30 3.94
N ALA A 173 3.83 2.92 4.52
CA ALA A 173 3.80 4.36 4.76
C ALA A 173 4.26 4.67 6.20
N HIS A 174 5.13 5.66 6.35
CA HIS A 174 5.58 6.21 7.62
C HIS A 174 4.83 7.50 7.93
N VAL A 175 4.20 7.57 9.11
CA VAL A 175 3.59 8.80 9.63
C VAL A 175 4.63 9.51 10.49
N MET A 176 5.09 10.68 10.04
CA MET A 176 6.06 11.49 10.79
C MET A 176 5.44 12.11 12.06
N LYS A 177 6.27 12.61 12.98
CA LYS A 177 5.81 13.35 14.17
C LYS A 177 4.99 14.61 13.84
N CYS A 178 5.30 15.26 12.71
CA CYS A 178 4.51 16.38 12.19
C CYS A 178 3.15 15.95 11.59
N GLY A 179 2.91 14.64 11.49
CA GLY A 179 1.70 13.95 11.00
C GLY A 179 1.49 13.95 9.49
N HIS A 180 2.46 14.45 8.72
CA HIS A 180 2.54 14.14 7.29
C HIS A 180 3.04 12.70 7.07
N THR A 181 2.73 12.12 5.92
CA THR A 181 3.11 10.75 5.56
C THR A 181 3.96 10.68 4.30
N MET A 182 4.85 9.70 4.25
CA MET A 182 5.60 9.30 3.05
C MET A 182 5.88 7.79 3.06
N HIS A 183 6.39 7.21 1.98
CA HIS A 183 6.84 5.81 2.02
C HIS A 183 8.02 5.63 2.99
N MET A 184 8.09 4.48 3.65
CA MET A 184 9.19 4.13 4.56
C MET A 184 10.53 4.16 3.83
N ASP A 185 10.60 3.60 2.63
CA ASP A 185 11.81 3.61 1.80
C ASP A 185 12.28 5.04 1.49
N CYS A 186 11.33 5.93 1.16
CA CYS A 186 11.63 7.34 0.92
C CYS A 186 12.08 8.07 2.19
N PHE A 187 11.48 7.72 3.33
CA PHE A 187 11.87 8.25 4.63
C PHE A 187 13.30 7.84 4.97
N GLU A 188 13.64 6.56 4.86
CA GLU A 188 15.00 6.04 5.11
C GLU A 188 16.03 6.66 4.16
N GLN A 189 15.69 6.82 2.88
CA GLN A 189 16.55 7.49 1.92
C GLN A 189 16.86 8.93 2.34
N MET A 190 15.85 9.70 2.76
CA MET A 190 16.06 11.08 3.24
C MET A 190 16.98 11.13 4.46
N ILE A 191 16.81 10.20 5.41
CA ILE A 191 17.67 10.10 6.60
C ILE A 191 19.12 9.80 6.20
N ASN A 192 19.34 8.87 5.26
CA ASN A 192 20.67 8.52 4.76
C ASN A 192 21.35 9.68 4.04
N GLU A 193 20.58 10.56 3.39
CA GLU A 193 21.07 11.79 2.73
C GLU A 193 21.20 12.99 3.70
N ASN A 194 21.10 12.78 5.02
CA ASN A 194 21.11 13.82 6.05
C ASN A 194 19.98 14.87 5.92
N GLN A 195 18.87 14.52 5.27
CA GLN A 195 17.70 15.36 5.14
C GLN A 195 16.69 15.04 6.25
N TYR A 196 16.86 15.65 7.42
CA TYR A 196 16.02 15.40 8.60
C TYR A 196 14.74 16.23 8.67
N ARG A 197 14.46 17.05 7.65
CA ARG A 197 13.32 17.97 7.62
C ARG A 197 12.20 17.40 6.76
N CYS A 198 10.97 17.50 7.25
CA CYS A 198 9.79 17.14 6.49
C CYS A 198 9.71 18.02 5.23
N PRO A 199 9.59 17.44 4.02
CA PRO A 199 9.55 18.21 2.78
C PRO A 199 8.28 19.07 2.63
N ILE A 200 7.24 18.80 3.45
CA ILE A 200 5.96 19.51 3.38
C ILE A 200 5.90 20.71 4.34
N CYS A 201 6.49 20.58 5.53
CA CYS A 201 6.34 21.59 6.58
C CYS A 201 7.66 22.02 7.25
N ALA A 202 8.80 21.52 6.76
CA ALA A 202 10.15 21.78 7.27
C ALA A 202 10.43 21.38 8.74
N LYS A 203 9.46 20.82 9.46
CA LYS A 203 9.65 20.30 10.83
C LYS A 203 10.57 19.08 10.84
N SER A 204 11.37 18.94 11.89
CA SER A 204 12.25 17.78 12.08
C SER A 204 11.45 16.48 12.13
N MET A 205 11.88 15.50 11.36
CA MET A 205 11.23 14.18 11.28
C MET A 205 11.74 13.22 12.37
N VAL A 206 12.99 13.38 12.78
CA VAL A 206 13.64 12.61 13.85
C VAL A 206 13.88 13.46 15.10
N ASP A 207 14.15 12.79 16.21
CA ASP A 207 14.55 13.47 17.44
C ASP A 207 16.00 13.97 17.31
N MET A 208 16.18 15.28 17.18
CA MET A 208 17.49 15.92 17.03
C MET A 208 18.08 16.36 18.38
N SER A 209 17.44 16.04 19.52
CA SER A 209 17.92 16.44 20.86
C SER A 209 19.39 16.11 21.14
N PRO A 210 19.97 14.96 20.70
CA PRO A 210 21.40 14.71 20.86
C PRO A 210 22.29 15.70 20.08
N SER A 211 21.88 16.07 18.86
CA SER A 211 22.61 17.04 18.04
C SER A 211 22.52 18.45 18.63
N TRP A 212 21.35 18.82 19.17
CA TRP A 212 21.16 20.09 19.86
C TRP A 212 22.04 20.18 21.11
N HIS A 213 22.12 19.12 21.91
CA HIS A 213 22.99 19.07 23.08
C HIS A 213 24.47 19.23 22.73
N LEU A 214 24.91 18.65 21.60
CA LEU A 214 26.28 18.81 21.14
C LEU A 214 26.56 20.25 20.70
N LEU A 215 25.65 20.88 19.96
CA LEU A 215 25.76 22.28 19.57
C LEU A 215 25.78 23.21 20.78
N ASP A 216 24.92 22.98 21.77
CA ASP A 216 24.91 23.75 23.03
C ASP A 216 26.24 23.62 23.77
N PHE A 217 26.84 22.42 23.79
CA PHE A 217 28.16 22.20 24.34
C PHE A 217 29.25 22.98 23.57
N GLU A 218 29.26 22.92 22.24
CA GLU A 218 30.22 23.64 21.39
C GLU A 218 30.10 25.18 21.55
N ILE A 219 28.87 25.69 21.60
CA ILE A 219 28.59 27.11 21.87
C ILE A 219 29.12 27.51 23.25
N SER A 220 28.89 26.67 24.28
CA SER A 220 29.39 26.94 25.63
C SER A 220 30.91 26.90 25.75
N ALA A 221 31.57 26.08 24.92
CA ALA A 221 33.02 25.96 24.86
C ALA A 221 33.70 27.07 24.04
N THR A 222 32.92 27.81 23.24
CA THR A 222 33.41 28.91 22.41
C THR A 222 33.24 30.22 23.19
N GLU A 223 34.33 30.76 23.72
CA GLU A 223 34.29 32.06 24.40
C GLU A 223 33.95 33.18 23.40
N MET A 224 32.90 33.93 23.69
CA MET A 224 32.52 35.14 22.94
C MET A 224 33.71 36.12 22.88
N PRO A 225 34.09 36.63 21.69
CA PRO A 225 35.15 37.62 21.57
C PRO A 225 34.85 38.85 22.43
N VAL A 226 35.91 39.46 22.99
CA VAL A 226 35.82 40.52 24.00
C VAL A 226 34.98 41.72 23.54
N GLU A 227 35.01 42.00 22.24
CA GLU A 227 34.28 43.08 21.56
C GLU A 227 32.75 42.93 21.64
N TYR A 228 32.24 41.69 21.72
CA TYR A 228 30.80 41.39 21.68
C TYR A 228 30.25 40.89 23.03
N LYS A 229 31.09 40.89 24.08
CA LYS A 229 30.80 40.27 25.39
C LYS A 229 29.65 40.94 26.15
N PHE A 230 29.25 42.15 25.75
CA PHE A 230 28.22 42.97 26.42
C PHE A 230 27.06 43.40 25.50
N GLU A 231 27.05 42.97 24.23
CA GLU A 231 25.92 43.27 23.33
C GLU A 231 24.75 42.31 23.61
N LYS A 232 23.65 42.85 24.15
CA LYS A 232 22.38 42.11 24.26
C LYS A 232 21.62 42.26 22.95
N MET A 233 21.66 41.25 22.08
CA MET A 233 20.71 41.16 20.98
C MET A 233 19.33 40.77 21.50
N SER A 234 18.37 41.69 21.44
CA SER A 234 16.96 41.39 21.67
C SER A 234 16.38 40.70 20.43
N ALA A 235 16.31 39.37 20.43
CA ALA A 235 15.56 38.61 19.42
C ALA A 235 14.06 38.77 19.68
N GLY A 236 13.42 39.69 18.96
CA GLY A 236 11.96 39.85 18.98
C GLY A 236 11.28 38.65 18.31
N PHE A 237 10.85 37.67 19.10
CA PHE A 237 9.89 36.67 18.63
C PHE A 237 8.51 37.35 18.51
N ASN A 238 8.16 37.77 17.30
CA ASN A 238 6.76 38.03 16.97
C ASN A 238 6.01 36.71 17.03
N SER A 239 5.29 36.49 18.12
CA SER A 239 4.26 35.48 18.23
C SER A 239 3.13 35.88 17.29
N LEU A 240 3.05 35.22 16.13
CA LEU A 240 1.84 35.23 15.32
C LEU A 240 0.79 34.39 16.06
N GLN A 241 -0.25 35.08 16.52
CA GLN A 241 -1.54 34.52 16.96
C GLN A 241 -2.23 33.77 15.82
#